data_AF-A0A950M8G3-F1
#
_entry.id   AF-A0A950M8G3-F1
#
_cell.length_a   1.000
_cell.length_b   1.000
_cell.length_c   1.000
_cell.angle_alpha   90.00
_cell.angle_beta   90.00
_cell.angle_gamma   90.00
#
_symmetry.space_group_name_H-M   'P 1'
#
loop_
_entity.id
_entity.type
_entity.pdbx_description
1 polymer ?
#
loop_
_entity_poly.entity_id
_entity_poly.type
_entity_poly.pdbx_seq_one_letter_code
_entity_poly.pdbx_strand_id
1 'polypeptide(L)'
;MQASVSAAATTSPPPGAILAGPRRVVLSSPMKCGSTYAARILARYLGTDVPELTYDWLAEHMFTRELREQLAERPFVLTLHMRPHTSNLQAFVEDGVIGVVQWRNLADTIVSFDDHCLRYGAHNPIFYVDHVSFMRMPRTARHRYVIDRAIPWSLGFYLSWRRLPGVCLHPYEEMVRDPFGFFRFMLWQAGIAIDDARLREALVDIPEGSRYNVGVVGRGAHVLDEETQHQIERYVVDHPEFEELEVLLWELPWTPRTLERCSPFDGTTVRREGDETCWFVSRGIRHAVDSRWMVSRATHALRHPAVVDRAALSALRIGPALS
;
A
#
# COMPACT_ATOMS: atom_id res chain seq x y z
N MET A 1 34.29 7.88 -0.93
CA MET A 1 33.93 9.03 -0.08
C MET A 1 32.40 9.06 0.02
N GLN A 2 31.84 8.20 0.89
CA GLN A 2 30.39 8.10 1.10
C GLN A 2 30.01 9.20 2.08
N ALA A 3 29.41 10.28 1.58
CA ALA A 3 28.73 11.23 2.44
C ALA A 3 27.54 10.48 3.06
N SER A 4 27.61 10.23 4.36
CA SER A 4 26.46 9.81 5.15
C SER A 4 25.45 10.96 5.11
N VAL A 5 24.52 10.90 4.14
CA VAL A 5 23.26 11.61 4.27
C VAL A 5 22.57 10.94 5.45
N SER A 6 22.77 11.51 6.64
CA SER A 6 21.88 11.27 7.77
C SER A 6 20.49 11.48 7.21
N ALA A 7 19.74 10.39 7.04
CA ALA A 7 18.33 10.46 6.72
C ALA A 7 17.73 11.26 7.88
N ALA A 8 17.55 12.56 7.67
CA ALA A 8 16.70 13.36 8.51
C ALA A 8 15.40 12.57 8.52
N ALA A 9 15.13 11.91 9.66
CA ALA A 9 13.87 11.25 9.87
C ALA A 9 12.84 12.28 9.44
N THR A 10 12.05 11.94 8.44
CA THR A 10 10.81 12.65 8.18
C THR A 10 10.05 12.52 9.48
N THR A 11 10.22 13.48 10.38
CA THR A 11 9.48 13.55 11.61
C THR A 11 8.10 13.97 11.14
N SER A 12 7.32 12.98 10.72
CA SER A 12 5.88 13.11 10.71
C SER A 12 5.52 13.77 12.05
N PRO A 13 4.82 14.91 12.03
CA PRO A 13 4.42 15.55 13.27
C PRO A 13 3.72 14.51 14.15
N PRO A 14 3.87 14.58 15.49
CA PRO A 14 3.27 13.59 16.37
C PRO A 14 1.77 13.46 16.04
N PRO A 15 1.22 12.22 16.02
CA PRO A 15 -0.16 11.99 15.62
C PRO A 15 -1.12 12.93 16.37
N GLY A 16 -1.83 13.78 15.63
CA GLY A 16 -2.77 14.77 16.18
C GLY A 16 -2.25 16.20 16.33
N ALA A 17 -0.99 16.51 16.01
CA ALA A 17 -0.54 17.90 15.91
C ALA A 17 -1.15 18.58 14.67
N ILE A 18 -1.98 19.60 14.88
CA ILE A 18 -2.63 20.35 13.80
C ILE A 18 -1.57 21.13 13.03
N LEU A 19 -1.27 20.72 11.80
CA LEU A 19 -0.45 21.52 10.89
C LEU A 19 -1.26 22.76 10.46
N ALA A 20 -0.79 23.94 10.88
CA ALA A 20 -1.27 25.22 10.38
C ALA A 20 -0.62 25.49 9.01
N GLY A 21 -1.38 25.38 7.92
CA GLY A 21 -0.90 25.61 6.56
C GLY A 21 -1.78 24.95 5.49
N PRO A 22 -1.56 25.26 4.20
CA PRO A 22 -2.23 24.57 3.10
C PRO A 22 -1.91 23.07 3.15
N ARG A 23 -2.95 22.23 3.17
CA ARG A 23 -2.81 20.78 3.29
C ARG A 23 -2.40 20.21 1.93
N ARG A 24 -1.13 19.82 1.81
CA ARG A 24 -0.53 19.21 0.61
C ARG A 24 -0.27 17.74 0.89
N VAL A 25 -0.93 16.86 0.16
CA VAL A 25 -0.83 15.41 0.38
C VAL A 25 -0.41 14.72 -0.91
N VAL A 26 0.58 13.83 -0.81
CA VAL A 26 0.90 12.87 -1.86
C VAL A 26 0.54 11.47 -1.36
N LEU A 27 -0.40 10.84 -2.07
CA LEU A 27 -0.72 9.43 -1.95
C LEU A 27 0.16 8.61 -2.89
N SER A 28 1.19 7.98 -2.32
CA SER A 28 2.03 7.03 -3.03
C SER A 28 1.37 5.65 -3.06
N SER A 29 1.35 4.99 -4.21
CA SER A 29 0.77 3.65 -4.33
C SER A 29 1.30 2.90 -5.55
N PRO A 30 1.33 1.56 -5.53
CA PRO A 30 1.40 0.79 -6.76
C PRO A 30 0.21 1.10 -7.66
N MET A 31 0.38 0.84 -8.95
CA MET A 31 -0.75 0.87 -9.87
C MET A 31 -1.83 -0.10 -9.38
N LYS A 32 -3.10 0.33 -9.49
CA LYS A 32 -4.29 -0.47 -9.19
C LYS A 32 -4.57 -0.75 -7.72
N CYS A 33 -4.08 0.09 -6.83
CA CYS A 33 -4.44 0.04 -5.40
C CYS A 33 -5.65 0.92 -5.02
N GLY A 34 -6.44 1.41 -5.99
CA GLY A 34 -7.59 2.27 -5.69
C GLY A 34 -7.24 3.73 -5.34
N SER A 35 -6.02 4.16 -5.63
CA SER A 35 -5.51 5.47 -5.25
C SER A 35 -6.27 6.66 -5.83
N THR A 36 -6.83 6.55 -7.04
CA THR A 36 -7.69 7.60 -7.60
C THR A 36 -8.91 7.88 -6.73
N TYR A 37 -9.53 6.84 -6.16
CA TYR A 37 -10.66 7.01 -5.26
C TYR A 37 -10.20 7.60 -3.92
N ALA A 38 -9.14 7.04 -3.35
CA ALA A 38 -8.58 7.53 -2.09
C ALA A 38 -8.21 9.01 -2.15
N ALA A 39 -7.53 9.44 -3.23
CA ALA A 39 -7.17 10.85 -3.41
C ALA A 39 -8.38 11.77 -3.54
N ARG A 40 -9.46 11.34 -4.20
CA ARG A 40 -10.69 12.15 -4.29
C ARG A 40 -11.39 12.29 -2.94
N ILE A 41 -11.46 11.22 -2.15
CA ILE A 41 -12.02 11.28 -0.79
C ILE A 41 -11.17 12.22 0.09
N LEU A 42 -9.84 12.08 0.04
CA LEU A 42 -8.93 12.97 0.75
C LEU A 42 -9.09 14.43 0.28
N ALA A 43 -9.16 14.69 -1.02
CA ALA A 43 -9.32 16.03 -1.56
C ALA A 43 -10.61 16.69 -1.05
N ARG A 44 -11.73 15.96 -1.10
CA ARG A 44 -13.02 16.43 -0.54
C ARG A 44 -12.94 16.68 0.96
N TYR A 45 -12.37 15.73 1.71
CA TYR A 45 -12.18 15.88 3.15
C TYR A 45 -11.28 17.08 3.50
N LEU A 46 -10.28 17.39 2.69
CA LEU A 46 -9.37 18.51 2.94
C LEU A 46 -9.90 19.83 2.37
N GLY A 47 -10.89 19.79 1.47
CA GLY A 47 -11.43 20.98 0.79
C GLY A 47 -10.47 21.51 -0.26
N THR A 48 -9.85 20.60 -1.02
CA THR A 48 -8.86 20.88 -2.05
C THR A 48 -9.14 20.07 -3.32
N ASP A 49 -8.31 20.17 -4.35
CA ASP A 49 -8.45 19.50 -5.63
C ASP A 49 -7.48 18.32 -5.80
N VAL A 50 -7.77 17.50 -6.81
CA VAL A 50 -6.81 16.55 -7.39
C VAL A 50 -6.38 17.16 -8.72
N PRO A 51 -5.24 17.89 -8.77
CA PRO A 51 -4.90 18.66 -9.93
C PRO A 51 -4.54 17.78 -11.13
N GLU A 52 -4.91 18.23 -12.32
CA GLU A 52 -4.40 17.67 -13.57
C GLU A 52 -3.01 18.26 -13.81
N LEU A 53 -2.00 17.38 -13.85
CA LEU A 53 -0.60 17.77 -13.97
C LEU A 53 0.00 17.15 -15.23
N THR A 54 0.96 17.86 -15.82
CA THR A 54 1.74 17.35 -16.95
C THR A 54 3.06 16.78 -16.43
N TYR A 55 3.25 15.47 -16.59
CA TYR A 55 4.50 14.77 -16.28
C TYR A 55 4.60 13.49 -17.11
N ASP A 56 5.77 12.87 -17.12
CA ASP A 56 5.97 11.60 -17.82
C ASP A 56 5.23 10.47 -17.10
N TRP A 57 4.06 10.13 -17.65
CA TRP A 57 3.19 9.06 -17.16
C TRP A 57 3.66 7.66 -17.57
N LEU A 58 4.76 7.54 -18.35
CA LEU A 58 5.36 6.27 -18.77
C LEU A 58 6.59 5.89 -17.95
N ALA A 59 7.14 6.83 -17.18
CA ALA A 59 8.21 6.58 -16.22
C ALA A 59 7.63 6.39 -14.81
N GLU A 60 8.42 5.82 -13.90
CA GLU A 60 8.11 5.90 -12.48
C GLU A 60 7.93 7.37 -12.08
N HIS A 61 6.83 7.69 -11.40
CA HIS A 61 6.51 9.08 -11.12
C HIS A 61 7.53 9.66 -10.13
N MET A 62 7.94 10.90 -10.36
CA MET A 62 8.86 11.63 -9.49
C MET A 62 8.24 12.97 -9.09
N PHE A 63 8.49 13.41 -7.86
CA PHE A 63 8.05 14.72 -7.37
C PHE A 63 9.07 15.78 -7.77
N THR A 64 9.22 15.99 -9.08
CA THR A 64 10.27 16.82 -9.68
C THR A 64 10.02 18.31 -9.47
N ARG A 65 11.04 19.12 -9.78
CA ARG A 65 10.93 20.58 -9.76
C ARG A 65 9.81 21.09 -10.67
N GLU A 66 9.69 20.55 -11.88
CA GLU A 66 8.66 20.95 -12.86
C GLU A 66 7.26 20.62 -12.35
N LEU A 67 7.10 19.52 -11.62
CA LEU A 67 5.83 19.16 -10.99
C LEU A 67 5.49 20.10 -9.83
N ARG A 68 6.49 20.43 -9.01
CA ARG A 68 6.36 21.40 -7.90
C ARG A 68 5.99 22.79 -8.40
N GLU A 69 6.58 23.25 -9.50
CA GLU A 69 6.26 24.54 -10.14
C GLU A 69 4.80 24.60 -10.63
N GLN A 70 4.25 23.49 -11.15
CA GLN A 70 2.82 23.40 -11.53
C GLN A 70 1.87 23.37 -10.33
N LEU A 71 2.34 22.91 -9.18
CA LEU A 71 1.56 22.91 -7.94
C LEU A 71 1.61 24.29 -7.28
N ALA A 72 2.74 25.00 -7.37
CA ALA A 72 2.97 26.26 -6.68
C ALA A 72 2.60 26.15 -5.19
N GLU A 73 2.12 27.23 -4.58
CA GLU A 73 1.82 27.24 -3.15
C GLU A 73 0.41 26.70 -2.78
N ARG A 74 -0.33 26.09 -3.72
CA ARG A 74 -1.72 25.68 -3.46
C ARG A 74 -1.81 24.39 -2.61
N PRO A 75 -2.91 24.20 -1.84
CA PRO A 75 -3.22 22.89 -1.27
C PRO A 75 -3.57 21.91 -2.39
N PHE A 76 -3.28 20.62 -2.21
CA PHE A 76 -3.60 19.58 -3.20
C PHE A 76 -3.64 18.18 -2.58
N VAL A 77 -4.28 17.25 -3.29
CA VAL A 77 -4.04 15.81 -3.13
C VAL A 77 -3.60 15.20 -4.45
N LEU A 78 -2.40 14.60 -4.47
CA LEU A 78 -1.83 14.00 -5.67
C LEU A 78 -1.62 12.49 -5.50
N THR A 79 -1.86 11.71 -6.55
CA THR A 79 -1.52 10.28 -6.58
C THR A 79 -0.29 10.06 -7.43
N LEU A 80 0.77 9.47 -6.86
CA LEU A 80 1.98 9.12 -7.60
C LEU A 80 2.30 7.63 -7.46
N HIS A 81 2.71 7.00 -8.56
CA HIS A 81 3.23 5.64 -8.56
C HIS A 81 4.74 5.70 -8.37
N MET A 82 5.18 5.93 -7.12
CA MET A 82 6.57 6.27 -6.83
C MET A 82 7.14 5.51 -5.63
N ARG A 83 8.43 5.18 -5.70
CA ARG A 83 9.20 4.74 -4.52
C ARG A 83 9.69 5.96 -3.73
N PRO A 84 10.09 5.78 -2.45
CA PRO A 84 10.59 6.86 -1.62
C PRO A 84 12.05 7.19 -1.96
N HIS A 85 12.31 7.62 -3.20
CA HIS A 85 13.62 8.11 -3.58
C HIS A 85 14.01 9.30 -2.71
N THR A 86 15.29 9.43 -2.38
CA THR A 86 15.81 10.50 -1.52
C THR A 86 15.37 11.89 -2.01
N SER A 87 15.37 12.12 -3.33
CA SER A 87 14.92 13.38 -3.92
C SER A 87 13.44 13.67 -3.67
N ASN A 88 12.57 12.66 -3.74
CA ASN A 88 11.14 12.82 -3.45
C ASN A 88 10.93 13.15 -1.97
N LEU A 89 11.64 12.47 -1.07
CA LEU A 89 11.53 12.71 0.38
C LEU A 89 12.05 14.09 0.77
N GLN A 90 13.17 14.53 0.18
CA GLN A 90 13.69 15.88 0.37
C GLN A 90 12.69 16.94 -0.08
N ALA A 91 12.13 16.78 -1.28
CA ALA A 91 11.11 17.69 -1.79
C ALA A 91 9.86 17.71 -0.91
N PHE A 92 9.46 16.58 -0.30
CA PHE A 92 8.35 16.57 0.64
C PHE A 92 8.61 17.41 1.88
N VAL A 93 9.82 17.33 2.43
CA VAL A 93 10.22 18.15 3.59
C VAL A 93 10.28 19.64 3.22
N GLU A 94 10.90 19.96 2.08
CA GLU A 94 11.03 21.34 1.59
C GLU A 94 9.67 22.03 1.37
N ASP A 95 8.71 21.30 0.82
CA ASP A 95 7.40 21.85 0.41
C ASP A 95 6.28 21.64 1.45
N GLY A 96 6.61 21.03 2.60
CA GLY A 96 5.63 20.68 3.63
C GLY A 96 4.57 19.69 3.14
N VAL A 97 4.95 18.73 2.28
CA VAL A 97 4.06 17.70 1.74
C VAL A 97 3.97 16.52 2.69
N ILE A 98 2.74 16.11 2.98
CA ILE A 98 2.46 14.90 3.75
C ILE A 98 2.42 13.70 2.79
N GLY A 99 3.33 12.76 2.99
CA GLY A 99 3.33 11.48 2.28
C GLY A 99 2.44 10.45 2.98
N VAL A 100 1.47 9.87 2.26
CA VAL A 100 0.71 8.70 2.70
C VAL A 100 0.90 7.57 1.69
N VAL A 101 0.94 6.32 2.16
CA VAL A 101 1.26 5.17 1.30
C VAL A 101 0.12 4.17 1.30
N GLN A 102 -0.33 3.76 0.12
CA GLN A 102 -1.32 2.71 -0.04
C GLN A 102 -0.74 1.53 -0.81
N TRP A 103 -1.24 0.32 -0.52
CA TRP A 103 -0.89 -0.89 -1.24
C TRP A 103 -2.11 -1.79 -1.41
N ARG A 104 -1.97 -2.91 -2.13
CA ARG A 104 -3.03 -3.89 -2.41
C ARG A 104 -2.41 -5.27 -2.51
N ASN A 105 -3.17 -6.32 -2.20
CA ASN A 105 -2.71 -7.68 -2.42
C ASN A 105 -2.29 -7.92 -3.88
N LEU A 106 -1.25 -8.73 -4.08
CA LEU A 106 -0.62 -8.93 -5.38
C LEU A 106 -1.60 -9.54 -6.38
N ALA A 107 -2.40 -10.54 -5.97
CA ALA A 107 -3.31 -11.24 -6.86
C ALA A 107 -4.35 -10.33 -7.51
N ASP A 108 -5.06 -9.53 -6.72
CA ASP A 108 -6.06 -8.60 -7.24
C ASP A 108 -5.42 -7.46 -8.03
N THR A 109 -4.19 -7.07 -7.68
CA THR A 109 -3.40 -6.11 -8.43
C THR A 109 -3.18 -6.59 -9.85
N ILE A 110 -2.71 -7.84 -10.05
CA ILE A 110 -2.47 -8.42 -11.38
C ILE A 110 -3.75 -8.41 -12.24
N VAL A 111 -4.87 -8.91 -11.70
CA VAL A 111 -6.12 -8.92 -12.47
C VAL A 111 -6.58 -7.51 -12.80
N SER A 112 -6.49 -6.58 -11.84
CA SER A 112 -6.87 -5.19 -12.07
C SER A 112 -5.93 -4.47 -13.05
N PHE A 113 -4.70 -4.94 -13.19
CA PHE A 113 -3.72 -4.41 -14.11
C PHE A 113 -3.99 -4.91 -15.54
N ASP A 114 -4.26 -6.21 -15.73
CA ASP A 114 -4.68 -6.75 -17.03
C ASP A 114 -5.91 -6.00 -17.55
N ASP A 115 -6.97 -5.86 -16.73
CA ASP A 115 -8.18 -5.13 -17.12
C ASP A 115 -7.87 -3.69 -17.58
N HIS A 116 -6.92 -3.03 -16.91
CA HIS A 116 -6.54 -1.68 -17.27
C HIS A 116 -5.78 -1.64 -18.60
N CYS A 117 -4.83 -2.56 -18.81
CA CYS A 117 -4.09 -2.64 -20.06
C CYS A 117 -5.00 -2.90 -21.25
N LEU A 118 -6.04 -3.74 -21.07
CA LEU A 118 -7.05 -4.01 -22.09
C LEU A 118 -7.89 -2.76 -22.40
N ARG A 119 -8.25 -1.96 -21.39
CA ARG A 119 -9.18 -0.85 -21.55
C ARG A 119 -8.52 0.47 -21.95
N TYR A 120 -7.30 0.72 -21.50
CA TYR A 120 -6.65 2.03 -21.59
C TYR A 120 -5.27 2.00 -22.26
N GLY A 121 -4.81 0.82 -22.69
CA GLY A 121 -3.49 0.64 -23.28
C GLY A 121 -2.49 0.04 -22.30
N ALA A 122 -1.49 -0.67 -22.85
CA ALA A 122 -0.50 -1.41 -22.07
C ALA A 122 0.79 -0.61 -21.79
N HIS A 123 0.82 0.69 -22.13
CA HIS A 123 1.95 1.58 -21.89
C HIS A 123 1.76 2.25 -20.53
N ASN A 124 2.70 2.09 -19.60
CA ASN A 124 2.56 2.57 -18.22
C ASN A 124 3.92 2.64 -17.50
N PRO A 125 4.00 3.24 -16.30
CA PRO A 125 5.24 3.38 -15.51
C PRO A 125 6.01 2.11 -15.18
N ILE A 126 5.36 0.96 -15.23
CA ILE A 126 5.91 -0.32 -14.76
C ILE A 126 6.54 -1.10 -15.90
N PHE A 127 5.92 -1.07 -17.08
CA PHE A 127 6.44 -1.73 -18.26
C PHE A 127 5.90 -1.16 -19.57
N TYR A 128 6.60 -1.48 -20.64
CA TYR A 128 6.18 -1.22 -22.02
C TYR A 128 5.90 -2.53 -22.76
N VAL A 129 4.80 -2.57 -23.50
CA VAL A 129 4.48 -3.59 -24.51
C VAL A 129 3.53 -2.98 -25.52
N ASP A 130 3.74 -3.24 -26.81
CA ASP A 130 2.82 -2.82 -27.86
C ASP A 130 1.40 -3.31 -27.56
N HIS A 131 0.43 -2.39 -27.60
CA HIS A 131 -0.94 -2.70 -27.18
C HIS A 131 -1.59 -3.77 -28.06
N VAL A 132 -1.35 -3.76 -29.39
CA VAL A 132 -1.90 -4.77 -30.31
C VAL A 132 -1.35 -6.15 -29.96
N SER A 133 -0.05 -6.23 -29.70
CA SER A 133 0.63 -7.46 -29.28
C SER A 133 0.09 -7.97 -27.94
N PHE A 134 -0.12 -7.08 -26.96
CA PHE A 134 -0.72 -7.43 -25.68
C PHE A 134 -2.14 -7.97 -25.83
N MET A 135 -3.00 -7.31 -26.61
CA MET A 135 -4.39 -7.74 -26.84
C MET A 135 -4.49 -9.12 -27.51
N ARG A 136 -3.50 -9.51 -28.31
CA ARG A 136 -3.44 -10.82 -28.98
C ARG A 136 -2.99 -11.97 -28.08
N MET A 137 -2.38 -11.67 -26.94
CA MET A 137 -1.96 -12.70 -26.00
C MET A 137 -3.18 -13.38 -25.37
N PRO A 138 -3.18 -14.72 -25.23
CA PRO A 138 -4.14 -15.42 -24.39
C PRO A 138 -4.16 -14.84 -22.98
N ARG A 139 -5.32 -14.83 -22.32
CA ARG A 139 -5.49 -14.21 -21.00
C ARG A 139 -4.47 -14.69 -19.97
N THR A 140 -4.22 -16.00 -19.91
CA THR A 140 -3.23 -16.60 -19.00
C THR A 140 -1.82 -16.10 -19.30
N ALA A 141 -1.43 -16.01 -20.57
CA ALA A 141 -0.14 -15.45 -20.98
C ALA A 141 -0.01 -13.96 -20.59
N ARG A 142 -1.10 -13.17 -20.68
CA ARG A 142 -1.09 -11.78 -20.20
C ARG A 142 -0.92 -11.69 -18.69
N HIS A 143 -1.62 -12.50 -17.91
CA HIS A 143 -1.45 -12.52 -16.46
C HIS A 143 0.01 -12.83 -16.08
N ARG A 144 0.62 -13.84 -16.70
CA ARG A 144 2.04 -14.18 -16.49
C ARG A 144 2.97 -13.04 -16.90
N TYR A 145 2.72 -12.42 -18.05
CA TYR A 145 3.48 -11.24 -18.49
C TYR A 145 3.38 -10.09 -17.47
N VAL A 146 2.17 -9.77 -17.00
CA VAL A 146 1.95 -8.74 -15.99
C VAL A 146 2.66 -9.11 -14.68
N ILE A 147 2.62 -10.37 -14.26
CA ILE A 147 3.34 -10.87 -13.08
C ILE A 147 4.84 -10.60 -13.21
N ASP A 148 5.45 -11.04 -14.31
CA ASP A 148 6.90 -10.95 -14.53
C ASP A 148 7.42 -9.51 -14.52
N ARG A 149 6.55 -8.55 -14.85
CA ARG A 149 6.90 -7.13 -14.93
C ARG A 149 6.48 -6.33 -13.70
N ALA A 150 5.29 -6.57 -13.17
CA ALA A 150 4.70 -5.73 -12.13
C ALA A 150 5.01 -6.20 -10.71
N ILE A 151 5.21 -7.50 -10.48
CA ILE A 151 5.52 -7.99 -9.12
C ILE A 151 6.88 -7.50 -8.64
N PRO A 152 7.99 -7.62 -9.41
CA PRO A 152 9.28 -7.12 -8.96
C PRO A 152 9.24 -5.65 -8.53
N TRP A 153 8.55 -4.81 -9.30
CA TRP A 153 8.36 -3.41 -8.95
C TRP A 153 7.51 -3.24 -7.68
N SER A 154 6.42 -4.01 -7.53
CA SER A 154 5.54 -3.94 -6.37
C SER A 154 6.23 -4.40 -5.07
N LEU A 155 7.07 -5.42 -5.14
CA LEU A 155 7.90 -5.86 -4.00
C LEU A 155 8.91 -4.78 -3.62
N GLY A 156 9.61 -4.21 -4.61
CA GLY A 156 10.52 -3.09 -4.40
C GLY A 156 9.82 -1.86 -3.81
N PHE A 157 8.61 -1.55 -4.26
CA PHE A 157 7.77 -0.50 -3.69
C PHE A 157 7.47 -0.79 -2.22
N TYR A 158 6.97 -1.99 -1.91
CA TYR A 158 6.59 -2.37 -0.55
C TYR A 158 7.79 -2.26 0.40
N LEU A 159 8.91 -2.91 0.07
CA LEU A 159 10.11 -2.91 0.89
C LEU A 159 10.70 -1.52 1.10
N SER A 160 10.76 -0.70 0.04
CA SER A 160 11.35 0.63 0.12
C SER A 160 10.54 1.57 1.02
N TRP A 161 9.21 1.54 0.95
CA TRP A 161 8.34 2.33 1.83
C TRP A 161 8.31 1.82 3.26
N ARG A 162 8.26 0.50 3.45
CA ARG A 162 8.20 -0.14 4.78
C ARG A 162 9.38 0.23 5.67
N ARG A 163 10.58 0.28 5.09
CA ARG A 163 11.81 0.60 5.82
C ARG A 163 11.88 2.04 6.33
N LEU A 164 11.00 2.93 5.86
CA LEU A 164 11.01 4.31 6.33
C LEU A 164 10.42 4.43 7.74
N PRO A 165 11.09 5.16 8.65
CA PRO A 165 10.55 5.44 9.97
C PRO A 165 9.25 6.24 9.86
N GLY A 166 8.23 5.85 10.64
CA GLY A 166 6.97 6.58 10.72
C GLY A 166 6.02 6.43 9.52
N VAL A 167 6.35 5.60 8.52
CA VAL A 167 5.46 5.32 7.39
C VAL A 167 4.55 4.13 7.71
N CYS A 168 3.25 4.29 7.47
CA CYS A 168 2.28 3.19 7.51
C CYS A 168 1.80 2.86 6.09
N LEU A 169 1.73 1.57 5.75
CA LEU A 169 1.24 1.10 4.46
C LEU A 169 -0.25 0.76 4.56
N HIS A 170 -1.09 1.61 3.99
CA HIS A 170 -2.54 1.50 4.04
C HIS A 170 -3.07 0.47 3.02
N PRO A 171 -3.77 -0.59 3.44
CA PRO A 171 -4.20 -1.66 2.52
C PRO A 171 -5.51 -1.29 1.81
N TYR A 172 -5.56 -1.52 0.51
CA TYR A 172 -6.77 -1.35 -0.30
C TYR A 172 -7.97 -2.15 0.24
N GLU A 173 -7.71 -3.36 0.72
CA GLU A 173 -8.73 -4.28 1.23
C GLU A 173 -9.46 -3.68 2.43
N GLU A 174 -8.74 -2.95 3.28
CA GLU A 174 -9.31 -2.22 4.41
C GLU A 174 -10.16 -1.04 3.95
N MET A 175 -9.70 -0.32 2.92
CA MET A 175 -10.47 0.77 2.32
C MET A 175 -11.81 0.28 1.76
N VAL A 176 -11.86 -0.93 1.20
CA VAL A 176 -13.11 -1.53 0.71
C VAL A 176 -13.98 -2.03 1.88
N ARG A 177 -13.38 -2.65 2.88
CA ARG A 177 -14.08 -3.27 4.03
C ARG A 177 -14.70 -2.24 4.97
N ASP A 178 -13.93 -1.22 5.34
CA ASP A 178 -14.31 -0.16 6.28
C ASP A 178 -13.70 1.17 5.82
N PRO A 179 -14.32 1.84 4.82
CA PRO A 179 -13.81 3.10 4.29
C PRO A 179 -13.61 4.16 5.39
N PHE A 180 -14.58 4.30 6.31
CA PHE A 180 -14.51 5.30 7.37
C PHE A 180 -13.31 5.06 8.29
N GLY A 181 -13.16 3.83 8.81
CA GLY A 181 -12.02 3.46 9.64
C GLY A 181 -10.68 3.62 8.92
N PHE A 182 -10.62 3.21 7.65
CA PHE A 182 -9.44 3.35 6.79
C PHE A 182 -8.98 4.80 6.65
N PHE A 183 -9.86 5.71 6.21
CA PHE A 183 -9.49 7.12 6.01
C PHE A 183 -9.25 7.84 7.32
N ARG A 184 -10.03 7.54 8.37
CA ARG A 184 -9.82 8.12 9.70
C ARG A 184 -8.43 7.77 10.24
N PHE A 185 -8.01 6.51 10.08
CA PHE A 185 -6.67 6.08 10.49
C PHE A 185 -5.57 6.70 9.63
N MET A 186 -5.76 6.80 8.31
CA MET A 186 -4.82 7.48 7.41
C MET A 186 -4.64 8.96 7.78
N LEU A 187 -5.72 9.69 8.06
CA LEU A 187 -5.67 11.08 8.50
C LEU A 187 -4.97 11.24 9.84
N TRP A 188 -5.25 10.36 10.80
CA TRP A 188 -4.57 10.35 12.10
C TRP A 188 -3.06 10.16 11.96
N GLN A 189 -2.62 9.17 11.17
CA GLN A 189 -1.21 8.91 10.87
C GLN A 189 -0.53 10.08 10.15
N ALA A 190 -1.25 10.72 9.24
CA ALA A 190 -0.81 11.90 8.51
C ALA A 190 -0.69 13.16 9.39
N GLY A 191 -1.03 13.10 10.69
CA GLY A 191 -1.08 14.26 11.57
C GLY A 191 -2.18 15.25 11.19
N ILE A 192 -3.19 14.81 10.42
CA ILE A 192 -4.29 15.66 9.98
C ILE A 192 -5.41 15.59 11.02
N ALA A 193 -5.90 16.77 11.45
CA ALA A 193 -7.02 16.87 12.37
C ALA A 193 -8.23 16.09 11.83
N ILE A 194 -8.87 15.31 12.71
CA ILE A 194 -9.98 14.43 12.38
C ILE A 194 -11.30 15.12 12.71
N ASP A 195 -12.15 15.26 11.70
CA ASP A 195 -13.55 15.64 11.80
C ASP A 195 -14.39 14.48 11.26
N ASP A 196 -14.95 13.69 12.16
CA ASP A 196 -15.72 12.51 11.82
C ASP A 196 -17.00 12.85 11.02
N ALA A 197 -17.58 14.05 11.19
CA ALA A 197 -18.76 14.46 10.45
C ALA A 197 -18.39 14.80 9.00
N ARG A 198 -17.35 15.60 8.81
CA ARG A 198 -16.80 15.94 7.49
C ARG A 198 -16.28 14.72 6.74
N LEU A 199 -15.67 13.76 7.45
CA LEU A 199 -15.22 12.52 6.83
C LEU A 199 -16.40 11.67 6.35
N ARG A 200 -17.47 11.55 7.15
CA ARG A 200 -18.71 10.89 6.70
C ARG A 200 -19.28 11.58 5.47
N GLU A 201 -19.36 12.90 5.47
CA GLU A 201 -19.83 13.67 4.31
C GLU A 201 -18.93 13.45 3.09
N ALA A 202 -17.60 13.43 3.25
CA ALA A 202 -16.67 13.19 2.15
C ALA A 202 -16.86 11.80 1.50
N LEU A 203 -17.36 10.83 2.28
CA LEU A 203 -17.67 9.48 1.84
C LEU A 203 -19.07 9.31 1.24
N VAL A 204 -19.99 10.27 1.45
CA VAL A 204 -21.31 10.28 0.80
C VAL A 204 -21.13 10.61 -0.68
N ASP A 205 -21.74 9.83 -1.58
CA ASP A 205 -21.58 9.92 -3.04
C ASP A 205 -20.17 9.55 -3.54
N ILE A 206 -20.04 8.31 -4.01
CA ILE A 206 -18.86 7.86 -4.76
C ILE A 206 -18.77 8.74 -6.02
N PRO A 207 -17.70 9.52 -6.21
CA PRO A 207 -17.65 10.47 -7.31
C PRO A 207 -17.83 9.76 -8.66
N GLU A 208 -18.70 10.32 -9.51
CA GLU A 208 -18.79 9.94 -10.92
C GLU A 208 -17.40 9.99 -11.57
N GLY A 209 -17.13 9.03 -12.47
CA GLY A 209 -15.83 8.91 -13.13
C GLY A 209 -14.69 8.47 -12.20
N SER A 210 -14.95 7.99 -10.98
CA SER A 210 -13.97 7.18 -10.27
C SER A 210 -13.76 5.94 -11.13
N ARG A 211 -12.53 5.65 -11.56
CA ARG A 211 -12.21 4.44 -12.33
C ARG A 211 -12.31 3.18 -11.43
N TYR A 212 -13.36 3.10 -10.61
CA TYR A 212 -13.73 1.98 -9.76
C TYR A 212 -14.17 0.85 -10.68
N ASN A 213 -13.20 0.02 -11.10
CA ASN A 213 -13.46 -0.97 -12.14
C ASN A 213 -14.49 -2.00 -11.69
N VAL A 214 -14.33 -2.52 -10.47
CA VAL A 214 -15.24 -3.50 -9.85
C VAL A 214 -15.31 -3.33 -8.32
N GLY A 215 -14.24 -2.86 -7.67
CA GLY A 215 -14.25 -2.66 -6.20
C GLY A 215 -14.27 -3.95 -5.38
N VAL A 216 -14.05 -5.11 -6.01
CA VAL A 216 -14.15 -6.43 -5.37
C VAL A 216 -12.79 -6.91 -4.91
N VAL A 217 -12.73 -7.32 -3.64
CA VAL A 217 -11.58 -7.96 -3.00
C VAL A 217 -11.64 -9.47 -3.23
N GLY A 218 -10.51 -10.08 -3.56
CA GLY A 218 -10.33 -11.53 -3.70
C GLY A 218 -10.65 -12.11 -5.07
N ARG A 219 -10.87 -11.27 -6.08
CA ARG A 219 -11.12 -11.69 -7.47
C ARG A 219 -9.98 -12.53 -8.05
N GLY A 220 -8.74 -12.28 -7.60
CA GLY A 220 -7.56 -13.04 -8.01
C GLY A 220 -7.71 -14.55 -7.86
N ALA A 221 -8.36 -15.03 -6.80
CA ALA A 221 -8.53 -16.46 -6.52
C ALA A 221 -9.36 -17.20 -7.58
N HIS A 222 -10.29 -16.51 -8.24
CA HIS A 222 -11.20 -17.10 -9.22
C HIS A 222 -10.77 -16.84 -10.68
N VAL A 223 -9.88 -15.87 -10.89
CA VAL A 223 -9.47 -15.43 -12.23
C VAL A 223 -8.11 -15.99 -12.64
N LEU A 224 -7.20 -16.14 -11.68
CA LEU A 224 -5.85 -16.65 -11.95
C LEU A 224 -5.87 -18.17 -11.89
N ASP A 225 -5.27 -18.82 -12.89
CA ASP A 225 -5.06 -20.27 -12.84
C ASP A 225 -4.02 -20.64 -11.77
N GLU A 226 -3.98 -21.92 -11.40
CA GLU A 226 -3.10 -22.42 -10.34
C GLU A 226 -1.61 -22.14 -10.58
N GLU A 227 -1.16 -22.22 -11.83
CA GLU A 227 0.24 -21.94 -12.19
C GLU A 227 0.56 -20.46 -12.01
N THR A 228 -0.35 -19.59 -12.42
CA THR A 228 -0.25 -18.14 -12.24
C THR A 228 -0.25 -17.76 -10.75
N GLN A 229 -1.09 -18.41 -9.95
CA GLN A 229 -1.09 -18.25 -8.49
C GLN A 229 0.25 -18.65 -7.88
N HIS A 230 0.77 -19.82 -8.28
CA HIS A 230 2.06 -20.30 -7.80
C HIS A 230 3.23 -19.41 -8.23
N GLN A 231 3.19 -18.84 -9.43
CA GLN A 231 4.19 -17.89 -9.89
C GLN A 231 4.26 -16.63 -8.99
N ILE A 232 3.10 -16.10 -8.55
CA ILE A 232 3.04 -14.99 -7.59
C ILE A 232 3.74 -15.38 -6.28
N GLU A 233 3.44 -16.57 -5.76
CA GLU A 233 4.04 -17.07 -4.52
C GLU A 233 5.56 -17.15 -4.64
N ARG A 234 6.06 -17.71 -5.76
CA ARG A 234 7.49 -17.84 -6.02
C ARG A 234 8.22 -16.51 -6.06
N TYR A 235 7.63 -15.45 -6.64
CA TYR A 235 8.26 -14.13 -6.62
C TYR A 235 8.51 -13.59 -5.20
N VAL A 236 7.66 -13.96 -4.24
CA VAL A 236 7.84 -13.57 -2.84
C VAL A 236 8.82 -14.50 -2.14
N VAL A 237 8.64 -15.82 -2.29
CA VAL A 237 9.47 -16.86 -1.64
C VAL A 237 10.92 -16.82 -2.10
N ASP A 238 11.15 -16.66 -3.40
CA ASP A 238 12.48 -16.67 -4.01
C ASP A 238 13.19 -15.30 -3.82
N HIS A 239 12.53 -14.30 -3.24
CA HIS A 239 13.13 -12.99 -2.98
C HIS A 239 14.16 -13.08 -1.83
N PRO A 240 15.35 -12.45 -1.94
CA PRO A 240 16.37 -12.45 -0.87
C PRO A 240 15.94 -11.87 0.48
N GLU A 241 14.74 -11.29 0.55
CA GLU A 241 14.18 -10.61 1.73
C GLU A 241 12.80 -11.18 2.07
N PHE A 242 12.65 -12.49 1.86
CA PHE A 242 11.40 -13.20 2.00
C PHE A 242 10.76 -12.98 3.39
N GLU A 243 11.54 -12.94 4.47
CA GLU A 243 11.04 -12.73 5.82
C GLU A 243 10.26 -11.41 5.98
N GLU A 244 10.67 -10.36 5.26
CA GLU A 244 9.99 -9.06 5.25
C GLU A 244 8.75 -9.06 4.35
N LEU A 245 8.76 -9.88 3.30
CA LEU A 245 7.70 -9.95 2.29
C LEU A 245 6.65 -11.01 2.59
N GLU A 246 6.89 -11.93 3.53
CA GLU A 246 6.02 -13.08 3.81
C GLU A 246 4.58 -12.65 4.13
N VAL A 247 4.40 -11.49 4.75
CA VAL A 247 3.08 -10.89 4.99
C VAL A 247 2.23 -10.72 3.72
N LEU A 248 2.86 -10.49 2.56
CA LEU A 248 2.17 -10.39 1.28
C LEU A 248 1.53 -11.71 0.85
N LEU A 249 2.12 -12.85 1.22
CA LEU A 249 1.55 -14.17 0.97
C LEU A 249 0.29 -14.40 1.81
N TRP A 250 0.31 -13.99 3.08
CA TRP A 250 -0.86 -14.06 3.95
C TRP A 250 -2.01 -13.14 3.52
N GLU A 251 -1.75 -12.20 2.62
CA GLU A 251 -2.73 -11.27 2.05
C GLU A 251 -3.31 -11.75 0.71
N LEU A 252 -2.84 -12.90 0.21
CA LEU A 252 -3.42 -13.54 -0.98
C LEU A 252 -4.84 -14.06 -0.68
N PRO A 253 -5.73 -14.09 -1.69
CA PRO A 253 -7.10 -14.57 -1.52
C PRO A 253 -7.23 -16.10 -1.55
N TRP A 254 -6.13 -16.83 -1.47
CA TRP A 254 -6.06 -18.28 -1.32
C TRP A 254 -5.02 -18.61 -0.25
N THR A 255 -4.97 -19.88 0.18
CA THR A 255 -3.89 -20.35 1.07
C THR A 255 -2.67 -20.68 0.22
N PRO A 256 -1.53 -19.98 0.38
CA PRO A 256 -0.36 -20.21 -0.44
C PRO A 256 0.22 -21.61 -0.23
N ARG A 257 0.70 -22.24 -1.30
CA ARG A 257 1.23 -23.62 -1.25
C ARG A 257 2.50 -23.73 -0.41
N THR A 258 3.24 -22.64 -0.35
CA THR A 258 4.51 -22.53 0.36
C THR A 258 4.36 -22.22 1.85
N LEU A 259 3.15 -21.85 2.30
CA LEU A 259 2.88 -21.52 3.70
C LEU A 259 2.24 -22.69 4.44
N GLU A 260 2.96 -23.23 5.41
CA GLU A 260 2.41 -24.18 6.38
C GLU A 260 1.89 -23.42 7.61
N ARG A 261 0.62 -23.62 7.96
CA ARG A 261 0.06 -23.09 9.22
C ARG A 261 0.48 -23.99 10.38
N CYS A 262 1.40 -23.51 11.19
CA CYS A 262 1.89 -24.15 12.41
C CYS A 262 1.20 -23.60 13.68
N SER A 263 0.45 -22.50 13.55
CA SER A 263 -0.23 -21.82 14.65
C SER A 263 -1.61 -21.30 14.24
N PRO A 264 -2.60 -21.28 15.15
CA PRO A 264 -3.88 -20.61 14.90
C PRO A 264 -3.73 -19.10 14.68
N PHE A 265 -2.58 -18.52 15.07
CA PHE A 265 -2.27 -17.11 14.90
C PHE A 265 -1.52 -16.79 13.60
N ASP A 266 -1.15 -17.80 12.79
CA ASP A 266 -0.38 -17.55 11.57
C ASP A 266 -1.13 -16.63 10.59
N GLY A 267 -0.41 -15.63 10.07
CA GLY A 267 -0.97 -14.56 9.25
C GLY A 267 -1.77 -13.54 10.08
N THR A 268 -1.46 -13.39 11.37
CA THR A 268 -2.12 -12.40 12.23
C THR A 268 -1.11 -11.63 13.07
N THR A 269 -1.52 -10.45 13.56
CA THR A 269 -0.78 -9.72 14.59
C THR A 269 -1.42 -10.00 15.94
N VAL A 270 -0.62 -10.35 16.94
CA VAL A 270 -1.04 -10.63 18.31
C VAL A 270 -0.31 -9.73 19.30
N ARG A 271 -0.89 -9.54 20.48
CA ARG A 271 -0.21 -8.91 21.63
C ARG A 271 -0.69 -9.56 22.93
N ARG A 272 0.11 -9.45 23.98
CA ARG A 272 -0.35 -9.80 25.33
C ARG A 272 -1.19 -8.67 25.89
N GLU A 273 -2.16 -9.00 26.75
CA GLU A 273 -2.86 -7.99 27.54
C GLU A 273 -1.87 -7.18 28.39
N GLY A 274 -1.99 -5.86 28.33
CA GLY A 274 -1.08 -4.94 29.03
C GLY A 274 0.28 -4.71 28.34
N ASP A 275 0.62 -5.42 27.26
CA ASP A 275 1.85 -5.20 26.52
C ASP A 275 1.66 -4.19 25.39
N GLU A 276 2.68 -3.35 25.18
CA GLU A 276 2.77 -2.45 24.04
C GLU A 276 3.35 -3.14 22.80
N THR A 277 4.16 -4.19 22.99
CA THR A 277 4.78 -4.92 21.88
C THR A 277 3.76 -5.76 21.12
N CYS A 278 3.69 -5.52 19.82
CA CYS A 278 2.90 -6.32 18.89
C CYS A 278 3.80 -7.35 18.21
N TRP A 279 3.20 -8.47 17.82
CA TRP A 279 3.92 -9.56 17.18
C TRP A 279 3.18 -10.01 15.93
N PHE A 280 3.85 -10.06 14.78
CA PHE A 280 3.32 -10.76 13.61
C PHE A 280 3.68 -12.24 13.73
N VAL A 281 2.70 -13.13 13.55
CA VAL A 281 2.93 -14.57 13.65
C VAL A 281 2.90 -15.19 12.26
N SER A 282 3.95 -15.94 11.93
CA SER A 282 4.10 -16.65 10.68
C SER A 282 4.80 -17.99 10.91
N ARG A 283 4.20 -19.08 10.42
CA ARG A 283 4.72 -20.46 10.57
C ARG A 283 5.08 -20.80 12.03
N GLY A 284 4.27 -20.35 12.99
CA GLY A 284 4.48 -20.57 14.43
C GLY A 284 5.63 -19.74 15.04
N ILE A 285 6.19 -18.81 14.28
CA ILE A 285 7.22 -17.87 14.72
C ILE A 285 6.57 -16.50 14.91
N ARG A 286 6.77 -15.89 16.07
CA ARG A 286 6.37 -14.52 16.37
C ARG A 286 7.53 -13.58 16.12
N HIS A 287 7.29 -12.56 15.30
CA HIS A 287 8.23 -11.51 14.94
C HIS A 287 7.80 -10.23 15.62
N ALA A 288 8.71 -9.56 16.33
CA ALA A 288 8.40 -8.27 16.91
C ALA A 288 8.11 -7.29 15.79
N VAL A 289 6.99 -6.59 15.90
CA VAL A 289 6.54 -5.60 14.93
C VAL A 289 6.03 -4.39 15.68
N ASP A 290 6.13 -3.21 15.08
CA ASP A 290 5.59 -2.01 15.68
C ASP A 290 4.21 -1.64 15.13
N SER A 291 3.68 -0.51 15.57
CA SER A 291 2.37 0.01 15.15
C SER A 291 2.30 0.37 13.66
N ARG A 292 3.42 0.41 12.93
CA ARG A 292 3.49 0.66 11.48
C ARG A 292 3.20 -0.60 10.68
N TRP A 293 3.41 -1.76 11.29
CA TRP A 293 3.22 -3.10 10.74
C TRP A 293 1.77 -3.58 10.69
N MET A 294 0.81 -2.68 10.89
CA MET A 294 -0.58 -3.05 10.76
C MET A 294 -0.82 -3.48 9.31
N VAL A 295 -1.00 -4.80 9.10
CA VAL A 295 -2.12 -5.47 8.43
C VAL A 295 -1.73 -6.87 7.80
N SER A 296 -2.15 -8.03 8.38
CA SER A 296 -2.49 -9.32 7.68
C SER A 296 -3.98 -9.86 7.79
N ARG A 297 -4.57 -10.43 6.72
CA ARG A 297 -6.01 -10.59 6.34
C ARG A 297 -7.00 -11.31 7.26
N ALA A 298 -6.72 -11.56 8.54
CA ALA A 298 -7.65 -12.30 9.40
C ALA A 298 -8.53 -11.39 10.27
N THR A 299 -9.83 -11.40 9.96
CA THR A 299 -10.99 -10.95 10.77
C THR A 299 -11.42 -9.47 10.68
N HIS A 300 -12.75 -9.29 10.69
CA HIS A 300 -13.53 -8.20 10.09
C HIS A 300 -13.52 -6.83 10.80
N ALA A 301 -12.42 -6.40 11.42
CA ALA A 301 -12.33 -5.09 12.09
C ALA A 301 -11.01 -4.36 11.77
N LEU A 302 -10.95 -3.06 12.03
CA LEU A 302 -9.67 -2.34 12.10
C LEU A 302 -8.73 -3.15 13.00
N ARG A 303 -7.54 -3.48 12.49
CA ARG A 303 -6.67 -4.52 13.05
C ARG A 303 -6.07 -4.09 14.39
N HIS A 304 -6.81 -4.35 15.45
CA HIS A 304 -6.24 -4.44 16.78
C HIS A 304 -5.53 -5.79 16.87
N PRO A 305 -4.25 -5.82 17.27
CA PRO A 305 -3.57 -7.06 17.56
C PRO A 305 -4.44 -7.92 18.47
N ALA A 306 -4.67 -9.18 18.08
CA ALA A 306 -5.47 -10.08 18.88
C ALA A 306 -4.82 -10.20 20.26
N VAL A 307 -5.61 -9.93 21.31
CA VAL A 307 -5.13 -10.07 22.68
C VAL A 307 -5.09 -11.56 22.98
N VAL A 308 -3.89 -12.09 23.20
CA VAL A 308 -3.65 -13.50 23.52
C VAL A 308 -3.10 -13.63 24.93
N ASP A 309 -3.40 -14.75 25.58
CA ASP A 309 -2.85 -15.03 26.90
C ASP A 309 -1.32 -15.29 26.82
N ARG A 310 -0.68 -15.22 27.98
CA ARG A 310 0.78 -15.41 28.09
C ARG A 310 1.23 -16.79 27.63
N ALA A 311 0.45 -17.84 27.88
CA ALA A 311 0.82 -19.21 27.52
C ALA A 311 0.78 -19.41 26.00
N ALA A 312 -0.28 -18.92 25.34
CA ALA A 312 -0.44 -18.92 23.89
C ALA A 312 0.69 -18.15 23.20
N LEU A 313 1.03 -16.95 23.71
CA LEU A 313 2.16 -16.19 23.16
C LEU A 313 3.47 -16.94 23.36
N SER A 314 3.75 -17.43 24.58
CA SER A 314 4.99 -18.18 24.93
C SER A 314 5.17 -19.50 24.19
N ALA A 315 4.10 -20.10 23.66
CA ALA A 315 4.19 -21.29 22.81
C ALA A 315 4.79 -21.00 21.43
N LEU A 316 4.77 -19.74 20.97
CA LEU A 316 5.33 -19.33 19.69
C LEU A 316 6.84 -19.10 19.80
N ARG A 317 7.59 -19.55 18.78
CA ARG A 317 9.04 -19.32 18.69
C ARG A 317 9.31 -17.85 18.42
N ILE A 318 10.36 -17.27 18.99
CA ILE A 318 10.73 -15.88 18.72
C ILE A 318 11.62 -15.83 17.47
N GLY A 319 11.20 -15.06 16.47
CA GLY A 319 11.97 -14.75 15.27
C GLY A 319 12.71 -13.41 15.37
N PRO A 320 13.49 -13.04 14.34
CA PRO A 320 14.03 -11.68 14.24
C PRO A 320 12.88 -10.67 14.19
N ALA A 321 13.14 -9.47 14.71
CA ALA A 321 12.24 -8.33 14.50
C ALA A 321 12.17 -8.02 13.01
N LEU A 322 10.99 -7.60 12.55
CA LEU A 322 10.79 -7.17 11.18
C LEU A 322 10.72 -5.64 11.14
N SER A 323 11.25 -5.07 10.06
CA SER A 323 11.44 -3.63 9.89
C SER A 323 10.17 -2.86 9.53
#